data_AF-A0A2R6HZM3-F1
#
_entry.id   AF-A0A2R6HZM3-F1
#
_cell.length_a   1.000
_cell.length_b   1.000
_cell.length_c   1.000
_cell.angle_alpha   90.00
_cell.angle_beta   90.00
_cell.angle_gamma   90.00
#
_symmetry.space_group_name_H-M   'P 1'
#
loop_
_entity.id
_entity.type
_entity.pdbx_description
1 polymer ?
#
loop_
_entity_poly.entity_id
_entity_poly.type
_entity_poly.pdbx_seq_one_letter_code
_entity_poly.pdbx_strand_id
1 'polypeptide(L)'
;MVRVHWEFVADEPNADVVREFAVDAPTVADDAVLVGVATAVSDHGDPEDTELLALDAATGRERWRVAPGVLPRAVAVAGDRVYTDGRDGRVAALDFQ
;
A
#
# COMPACT_ATOMS: atom_id res chain seq x y z
N MET A 1 -24.98 -13.20 6.61
CA MET A 1 -23.77 -13.81 7.21
C MET A 1 -22.59 -13.30 6.40
N VAL A 2 -21.59 -12.70 7.04
CA VAL A 2 -20.37 -12.20 6.39
C VAL A 2 -19.25 -13.22 6.66
N ARG A 3 -18.39 -13.49 5.68
CA ARG A 3 -17.25 -14.42 5.79
C ARG A 3 -15.96 -13.72 5.36
N VAL A 4 -14.89 -13.92 6.12
CA VAL A 4 -13.52 -13.57 5.74
C VAL A 4 -12.97 -14.65 4.80
N HIS A 5 -12.43 -14.24 3.66
CA HIS A 5 -11.84 -15.16 2.66
C HIS A 5 -10.34 -15.34 2.88
N TRP A 6 -9.62 -14.25 3.10
CA TRP A 6 -8.19 -14.21 3.42
C TRP A 6 -7.89 -12.96 4.25
N GLU A 7 -6.73 -12.98 4.91
CA GLU A 7 -6.14 -11.86 5.64
C GLU A 7 -4.68 -11.75 5.20
N PHE A 8 -4.22 -10.51 4.99
CA PHE A 8 -2.83 -10.22 4.68
C PHE A 8 -2.24 -9.39 5.82
N VAL A 9 -1.07 -9.79 6.29
CA VAL A 9 -0.28 -9.06 7.27
C VAL A 9 1.02 -8.72 6.59
N ALA A 10 1.29 -7.43 6.39
CA ALA A 10 2.59 -6.99 5.91
C ALA A 10 3.65 -7.42 6.95
N ASP A 11 4.83 -7.87 6.49
CA ASP A 11 5.95 -8.22 7.38
C ASP A 11 6.12 -7.12 8.43
N GLU A 12 6.27 -7.52 9.70
CA GLU A 12 6.34 -6.54 10.79
C GLU A 12 7.48 -5.56 10.51
N PRO A 13 7.17 -4.26 10.28
CA PRO A 13 8.21 -3.26 10.34
C PRO A 13 8.72 -3.30 11.78
N ASN A 14 10.02 -3.51 11.91
CA ASN A 14 10.86 -3.44 13.11
C ASN A 14 10.08 -3.08 14.39
N ALA A 15 10.10 -3.93 15.43
CA ALA A 15 9.21 -3.92 16.61
C ALA A 15 8.95 -2.57 17.34
N ASP A 16 9.68 -1.51 17.01
CA ASP A 16 9.48 -0.13 17.44
C ASP A 16 8.44 0.68 16.60
N VAL A 17 7.97 0.18 15.44
CA VAL A 17 7.09 0.90 14.49
C VAL A 17 5.59 0.73 14.79
N VAL A 18 5.22 0.00 15.84
CA VAL A 18 3.80 -0.29 16.14
C VAL A 18 3.13 0.88 16.88
N ARG A 19 2.89 2.01 16.20
CA ARG A 19 1.80 2.93 16.52
C ARG A 19 1.27 3.57 15.24
N GLU A 20 0.16 3.02 14.76
CA GLU A 20 -0.63 3.49 13.62
C GLU A 20 -0.06 3.09 12.24
N PHE A 21 -0.37 1.85 11.83
CA PHE A 21 -0.42 1.52 10.41
C PHE A 21 -1.52 2.39 9.79
N ALA A 22 -1.13 3.50 9.17
CA ALA A 22 -1.99 4.14 8.19
C ALA A 22 -2.01 3.22 6.95
N VAL A 23 -2.79 2.15 7.03
CA VAL A 23 -3.27 1.48 5.82
C VAL A 23 -4.28 2.45 5.22
N ASP A 24 -3.85 3.18 4.20
CA ASP A 24 -4.79 3.96 3.42
C ASP A 24 -5.78 3.02 2.71
N ALA A 25 -6.94 3.57 2.32
CA ALA A 25 -8.05 2.74 1.84
C ALA A 25 -7.59 1.82 0.68
N PRO A 26 -7.83 0.50 0.76
CA PRO A 26 -7.39 -0.41 -0.28
C PRO A 26 -8.09 -0.10 -1.61
N THR A 27 -7.35 -0.19 -2.70
CA THR A 27 -7.89 -0.03 -4.05
C THR A 27 -7.97 -1.37 -4.75
N VAL A 28 -9.17 -1.73 -5.22
CA VAL A 28 -9.38 -2.98 -5.98
C VAL A 28 -9.35 -2.66 -7.47
N ALA A 29 -8.51 -3.37 -8.23
CA ALA A 29 -8.47 -3.30 -9.69
C ALA A 29 -8.35 -4.70 -10.27
N ASP A 30 -9.30 -5.07 -11.14
CA ASP A 30 -9.43 -6.40 -11.75
C ASP A 30 -9.24 -7.55 -10.75
N ASP A 31 -8.05 -8.16 -10.74
CA ASP A 31 -7.68 -9.32 -9.93
C ASP A 31 -6.67 -8.98 -8.82
N ALA A 32 -6.46 -7.70 -8.53
CA ALA A 32 -5.56 -7.22 -7.49
C ALA A 32 -6.22 -6.28 -6.46
N VAL A 33 -5.67 -6.30 -5.25
CA VAL A 33 -5.91 -5.35 -4.17
C VAL A 33 -4.61 -4.59 -3.89
N LEU A 34 -4.63 -3.29 -4.07
CA LEU A 34 -3.51 -2.39 -3.80
C LEU A 34 -3.62 -1.78 -2.42
N VAL A 35 -2.53 -1.84 -1.65
CA VAL A 35 -2.46 -1.33 -0.28
C VAL A 35 -1.19 -0.50 -0.12
N GLY A 36 -1.35 0.74 0.35
CA GLY A 36 -0.23 1.56 0.81
C GLY A 36 0.13 1.19 2.24
N VAL A 37 1.42 0.99 2.50
CA VAL A 37 1.94 0.59 3.81
C VAL A 37 3.10 1.51 4.19
N ALA A 38 3.04 2.08 5.40
CA ALA A 38 4.19 2.74 6.01
C ALA A 38 5.10 1.70 6.66
N THR A 39 6.39 1.74 6.34
CA THR A 39 7.41 0.80 6.85
C THR A 39 8.35 1.43 7.87
N ALA A 40 8.40 2.77 7.92
CA ALA A 40 9.08 3.52 8.98
C ALA A 40 8.28 4.77 9.32
N VAL A 41 8.29 5.15 10.61
CA VAL A 41 7.70 6.39 11.11
C VAL A 41 8.76 7.18 11.87
N SER A 42 8.79 8.48 11.65
CA SER A 42 9.63 9.43 12.39
C SER A 42 9.15 9.58 13.84
N ASP A 43 10.00 10.15 14.71
CA ASP A 43 9.63 10.50 16.09
C ASP A 43 8.40 11.44 16.18
N HIS A 44 8.07 12.13 15.09
CA HIS A 44 6.92 13.05 15.00
C HIS A 44 5.63 12.35 14.55
N GLY A 45 5.68 11.04 14.26
CA GLY A 45 4.53 10.25 13.80
C GLY A 45 4.25 10.36 12.31
N ASP A 46 5.16 10.98 11.54
CA ASP A 46 5.05 11.01 10.09
C ASP A 46 5.76 9.80 9.47
N PRO A 47 5.13 9.09 8.52
CA PRO A 47 5.80 8.02 7.80
C PRO A 47 7.01 8.56 7.02
N GLU A 48 8.15 7.89 7.15
CA GLU A 48 9.40 8.22 6.46
C GLU A 48 9.58 7.35 5.22
N ASP A 49 9.31 6.05 5.38
CA ASP A 49 9.36 5.06 4.32
C ASP A 49 7.99 4.44 4.10
N THR A 50 7.64 4.27 2.83
CA THR A 50 6.37 3.66 2.41
C THR A 50 6.55 2.75 1.22
N GLU A 51 5.69 1.75 1.18
CA GLU A 51 5.60 0.76 0.13
C GLU A 51 4.18 0.72 -0.42
N LEU A 52 4.06 0.41 -1.71
CA LEU A 52 2.83 0.03 -2.35
C LEU A 52 2.90 -1.47 -2.65
N LEU A 53 1.91 -2.21 -2.17
CA LEU A 53 1.80 -3.65 -2.38
C LEU A 53 0.61 -3.94 -3.29
N ALA A 54 0.77 -4.88 -4.21
CA ALA A 54 -0.35 -5.51 -4.89
C ALA A 54 -0.54 -6.93 -4.38
N LEU A 55 -1.76 -7.25 -3.95
CA LEU A 55 -2.17 -8.56 -3.50
C LEU A 55 -3.10 -9.17 -4.54
N ASP A 56 -3.00 -10.47 -4.77
CA ASP A 56 -3.98 -11.22 -5.54
C ASP A 56 -5.35 -11.20 -4.83
N ALA A 57 -6.39 -10.71 -5.50
CA ALA A 57 -7.70 -10.51 -4.89
C ALA A 57 -8.39 -11.82 -4.46
N ALA A 58 -8.05 -12.95 -5.09
CA ALA A 58 -8.63 -14.25 -4.78
C ALA A 58 -7.96 -14.91 -3.57
N THR A 59 -6.65 -14.73 -3.40
CA THR A 59 -5.83 -15.48 -2.45
C THR A 59 -5.18 -14.64 -1.36
N GLY A 60 -5.15 -13.31 -1.50
CA GLY A 60 -4.47 -12.39 -0.60
C GLY A 60 -2.94 -12.43 -0.68
N ARG A 61 -2.38 -13.13 -1.67
CA ARG A 61 -0.93 -13.29 -1.81
C ARG A 61 -0.30 -12.07 -2.46
N GLU A 62 0.82 -11.61 -1.91
CA GLU A 62 1.61 -10.54 -2.52
C GLU A 62 2.06 -10.96 -3.95
N ARG A 63 1.70 -10.12 -4.92
CA ARG A 63 2.15 -10.22 -6.32
C ARG A 63 3.43 -9.44 -6.53
N TRP A 64 3.47 -8.22 -5.98
CA TRP A 64 4.63 -7.35 -6.00
C TRP A 64 4.56 -6.29 -4.89
N ARG A 65 5.72 -5.66 -4.66
CA ARG A 65 5.92 -4.58 -3.71
C ARG A 65 6.95 -3.59 -4.28
N VAL A 66 6.71 -2.30 -4.08
CA VAL A 66 7.58 -1.23 -4.57
C VAL A 66 7.54 -0.02 -3.64
N ALA A 67 8.67 0.66 -3.50
CA ALA A 67 8.72 1.97 -2.85
C ALA A 67 8.51 3.05 -3.92
N PRO A 68 7.34 3.71 -4.00
CA PRO A 68 7.06 4.69 -5.06
C PRO A 68 7.81 6.01 -4.87
N GLY A 69 8.57 6.17 -3.77
CA GLY A 69 9.32 7.40 -3.45
C GLY A 69 8.43 8.58 -3.03
N VAL A 70 7.14 8.32 -2.83
CA VAL A 70 6.12 9.23 -2.30
C VAL A 70 5.31 8.47 -1.26
N LEU A 71 4.73 9.16 -0.28
CA LEU A 71 3.85 8.55 0.71
C LEU A 71 2.49 8.24 0.07
N PRO A 72 2.17 6.99 -0.32
CA PRO A 72 0.98 6.71 -1.10
C PRO A 72 -0.28 6.94 -0.26
N ARG A 73 -1.12 7.91 -0.65
CA ARG A 73 -2.38 8.21 0.06
C ARG A 73 -3.61 7.70 -0.66
N ALA A 74 -3.83 8.20 -1.87
CA ALA A 74 -4.80 7.62 -2.77
C ALA A 74 -4.07 6.74 -3.77
N VAL A 75 -4.68 5.62 -4.11
CA VAL A 75 -4.23 4.78 -5.22
C VAL A 75 -5.34 4.79 -6.25
N ALA A 76 -5.01 5.15 -7.48
CA ALA A 76 -5.91 5.10 -8.61
C ALA A 76 -5.33 4.18 -9.68
N VAL A 77 -6.18 3.36 -10.29
CA VAL A 77 -5.77 2.46 -11.38
C VAL A 77 -6.48 2.88 -12.66
N ALA A 78 -5.72 3.02 -13.75
CA ALA A 78 -6.26 3.29 -15.07
C ALA A 78 -5.48 2.49 -16.12
N GLY A 79 -6.11 1.44 -16.64
CA GLY A 79 -5.48 0.52 -17.58
C GLY A 79 -4.29 -0.20 -16.94
N ASP A 80 -3.12 -0.06 -17.57
CA ASP A 80 -1.85 -0.67 -17.17
C ASP A 80 -1.04 0.23 -16.21
N ARG A 81 -1.68 1.15 -15.49
CA ARG A 81 -0.98 2.09 -14.60
C ARG A 81 -1.66 2.27 -13.27
N VAL A 82 -0.82 2.37 -12.24
CA VAL A 82 -1.18 2.79 -10.89
C VAL A 82 -0.65 4.21 -10.66
N TYR A 83 -1.49 5.06 -10.09
CA TYR A 83 -1.16 6.42 -9.71
C TYR A 83 -1.28 6.55 -8.21
N THR A 84 -0.31 7.22 -7.59
CA THR A 84 -0.41 7.54 -6.17
C THR A 84 0.20 8.91 -5.87
N ASP A 85 -0.45 9.64 -4.97
CA ASP A 85 -0.06 10.98 -4.55
C ASP A 85 0.63 10.95 -3.18
N GLY A 86 1.64 11.82 -3.03
CA GLY A 86 2.39 12.05 -1.81
C GLY A 86 2.03 13.36 -1.11
N ARG A 87 2.33 13.47 0.19
CA ARG A 87 2.15 14.71 0.97
C ARG A 87 2.98 15.89 0.46
N ASP A 88 4.07 15.62 -0.26
CA ASP A 88 4.93 16.64 -0.88
C ASP A 88 4.33 17.22 -2.17
N GLY A 89 3.09 16.82 -2.52
CA GLY A 89 2.40 17.26 -3.73
C GLY A 89 2.90 16.56 -5.00
N ARG A 90 3.74 15.53 -4.87
CA ARG A 90 4.18 14.72 -6.01
C ARG A 90 3.18 13.62 -6.30
N VAL A 91 3.13 13.22 -7.57
CA VAL A 91 2.36 12.08 -8.03
C VAL A 91 3.32 11.12 -8.73
N ALA A 92 3.28 9.86 -8.31
CA ALA A 92 4.00 8.78 -8.95
C ALA A 92 3.03 8.01 -9.85
N ALA A 93 3.52 7.60 -11.03
CA ALA A 93 2.86 6.65 -11.91
C ALA A 93 3.75 5.42 -12.04
N LEU A 94 3.17 4.24 -11.81
CA LEU A 94 3.84 2.96 -11.88
C LEU A 94 3.15 2.10 -12.93
N ASP A 95 3.94 1.38 -13.73
CA ASP A 95 3.38 0.41 -14.66
C ASP A 95 2.83 -0.79 -13.88
N PHE A 96 1.57 -1.12 -14.13
CA PHE A 96 0.84 -2.24 -13.59
C PHE A 96 0.98 -3.41 -14.57
N GLN A 97 1.74 -4.43 -14.19
CA GLN A 97 1.95 -5.66 -14.97
C GLN A 97 1.23 -6.83 -14.32
#